data_AF-A0A954UPC3-F1
#
_entry.id   AF-A0A954UPC3-F1
#
_cell.length_a   1.000
_cell.length_b   1.000
_cell.length_c   1.000
_cell.angle_alpha   90.00
_cell.angle_beta   90.00
_cell.angle_gamma   90.00
#
_symmetry.space_group_name_H-M   'P 1'
#
loop_
_entity.id
_entity.type
_entity.pdbx_description
1 polymer ?
#
loop_
_entity_poly.entity_id
_entity_poly.type
_entity_poly.pdbx_seq_one_letter_code
_entity_poly.pdbx_strand_id
1 'polypeptide(L)'
;MRTHYRRRSVQSGKGCSPFIPPETWYEPHEANTLDYEIVVEPAGQGYEHVLSPEQIRNRLAQLPEWMLRPLEVVQLSGMTRKKKTNPCYGMQWGSTLYLYPIEAGRVEYFTRPPRPSELIETKMYGGKWEVQPGLWKLIWSSRALEDYYLNNILIHELGHLLDDRNSSYVDRERYAEWFAIEYGYKPTRDQQR
;
A
#
# COMPACT_ATOMS: atom_id res chain seq x y z
N MET A 1 -6.81 -12.59 -9.68
CA MET A 1 -8.28 -12.55 -9.69
C MET A 1 -8.66 -11.18 -9.14
N ARG A 2 -9.18 -10.25 -9.96
CA ARG A 2 -9.46 -8.86 -9.51
C ARG A 2 -10.39 -8.87 -8.30
N THR A 3 -10.12 -8.03 -7.29
CA THR A 3 -11.17 -7.56 -6.39
C THR A 3 -11.11 -6.06 -6.26
N HIS A 4 -11.73 -5.41 -7.25
CA HIS A 4 -12.36 -4.11 -7.12
C HIS A 4 -13.17 -4.04 -5.82
N TYR A 5 -12.88 -3.06 -4.97
CA TYR A 5 -13.78 -2.69 -3.89
C TYR A 5 -15.04 -2.07 -4.51
N ARG A 6 -16.19 -2.73 -4.38
CA ARG A 6 -17.47 -2.17 -4.87
C ARG A 6 -18.35 -1.81 -3.68
N ARG A 7 -18.23 -0.57 -3.21
CA ARG A 7 -19.32 0.12 -2.51
C ARG A 7 -20.34 0.54 -3.57
N ARG A 8 -21.52 -0.10 -3.66
CA ARG A 8 -22.60 0.42 -4.52
C ARG A 8 -23.25 1.59 -3.80
N SER A 9 -23.03 2.81 -4.30
CA SER A 9 -24.02 3.88 -4.19
C SER A 9 -24.73 4.02 -5.54
N VAL A 10 -26.06 4.05 -5.50
CA VAL A 10 -26.94 4.20 -6.65
C VAL A 10 -26.78 5.60 -7.24
N GLN A 11 -26.34 5.72 -8.50
CA GLN A 11 -26.97 6.54 -9.56
C GLN A 11 -26.14 6.50 -10.86
N SER A 12 -26.88 6.50 -11.97
CA SER A 12 -26.48 6.34 -13.37
C SER A 12 -25.74 7.54 -13.97
N GLY A 13 -24.77 7.31 -14.86
CA GLY A 13 -24.25 8.35 -15.76
C GLY A 13 -23.01 7.91 -16.54
N LYS A 14 -23.05 8.05 -17.86
CA LYS A 14 -22.12 7.56 -18.88
C LYS A 14 -20.79 8.34 -18.93
N GLY A 15 -19.71 7.66 -19.35
CA GLY A 15 -18.47 8.28 -19.86
C GLY A 15 -17.20 7.65 -19.29
N CYS A 16 -16.62 6.67 -20.00
CA CYS A 16 -15.32 6.11 -19.64
C CYS A 16 -14.22 6.99 -20.26
N SER A 17 -13.73 7.99 -19.51
CA SER A 17 -12.52 8.72 -19.86
C SER A 17 -11.28 7.83 -19.64
N PRO A 18 -10.23 7.94 -20.46
CA PRO A 18 -9.00 7.18 -20.27
C PRO A 18 -8.40 7.45 -18.88
N PHE A 19 -7.81 6.42 -18.30
CA PHE A 19 -7.23 6.42 -16.96
C PHE A 19 -6.05 7.40 -16.90
N ILE A 20 -6.29 8.60 -16.38
CA ILE A 20 -5.23 9.53 -15.98
C ILE A 20 -5.02 9.27 -14.48
N PRO A 21 -3.81 8.87 -14.04
CA PRO A 21 -3.50 8.80 -12.61
C PRO A 21 -3.76 10.19 -12.00
N PRO A 22 -4.48 10.30 -10.87
CA PRO A 22 -4.75 11.58 -10.24
C PRO A 22 -3.53 12.21 -9.55
N GLU A 23 -2.34 11.61 -9.71
CA GLU A 23 -1.10 11.97 -9.03
C GLU A 23 -0.20 12.77 -9.98
N THR A 24 0.63 13.65 -9.42
CA THR A 24 1.70 14.34 -10.16
C THR A 24 2.63 13.30 -10.78
N TRP A 25 2.80 13.35 -12.11
CA TRP A 25 3.74 12.46 -12.79
C TRP A 25 5.15 13.02 -12.60
N TYR A 26 6.07 12.19 -12.11
CA TYR A 26 7.50 12.50 -12.08
C TYR A 26 8.13 11.94 -13.34
N GLU A 27 8.86 12.78 -14.07
CA GLU A 27 9.65 12.32 -15.20
C GLU A 27 10.76 11.39 -14.71
N PRO A 28 10.97 10.24 -15.37
CA PRO A 28 12.07 9.35 -15.02
C PRO A 28 13.40 10.07 -15.11
N HIS A 29 14.21 9.98 -14.06
CA HIS A 29 15.55 10.55 -14.09
C HIS A 29 16.49 9.59 -14.84
N GLU A 30 17.10 10.03 -15.95
CA GLU A 30 18.08 9.22 -16.70
C GLU A 30 19.35 8.87 -15.88
N ALA A 31 19.52 9.50 -14.73
CA ALA A 31 20.60 9.19 -13.81
C ALA A 31 20.19 8.01 -12.92
N ASN A 32 20.77 6.83 -13.18
CA ASN A 32 20.84 5.70 -12.26
C ASN A 32 21.59 6.11 -10.96
N THR A 33 20.99 6.95 -10.14
CA THR A 33 21.46 7.26 -8.80
C THR A 33 20.73 6.36 -7.83
N LEU A 34 21.46 5.75 -6.90
CA LEU A 34 20.91 4.92 -5.82
C LEU A 34 20.00 5.69 -4.84
N ASP A 35 19.87 7.00 -5.05
CA ASP A 35 19.17 7.93 -4.20
C ASP A 35 17.77 8.20 -4.76
N TYR A 36 16.79 7.43 -4.29
CA TYR A 36 15.38 7.74 -4.52
C TYR A 36 14.94 8.96 -3.68
N GLU A 37 14.03 9.74 -4.26
CA GLU A 37 13.39 10.86 -3.57
C GLU A 37 12.20 10.37 -2.74
N ILE A 38 11.92 11.06 -1.63
CA ILE A 38 10.65 10.89 -0.91
C ILE A 38 9.89 12.20 -0.97
N VAL A 39 8.73 12.17 -1.62
CA VAL A 39 7.82 13.32 -1.70
C VAL A 39 6.68 13.15 -0.72
N VAL A 40 6.32 14.23 -0.02
CA VAL A 40 5.23 14.22 0.96
C VAL A 40 4.18 15.25 0.59
N GLU A 41 2.99 14.76 0.25
CA GLU A 41 1.81 15.59 0.10
C GLU A 41 1.02 15.65 1.42
N PRO A 42 0.17 16.68 1.63
CA PRO A 42 -0.75 16.68 2.77
C PRO A 42 -1.73 15.50 2.71
N ALA A 43 -1.84 14.72 3.78
CA ALA A 43 -2.76 13.57 3.85
C ALA A 43 -4.23 13.96 3.61
N GLY A 44 -4.61 15.19 3.98
CA GLY A 44 -5.96 15.73 3.89
C GLY A 44 -6.73 15.63 5.21
N GLN A 45 -7.83 16.40 5.33
CA GLN A 45 -8.59 16.50 6.57
C GLN A 45 -9.21 15.15 6.98
N GLY A 46 -8.96 14.72 8.22
CA GLY A 46 -9.44 13.45 8.78
C GLY A 46 -8.59 12.23 8.43
N TYR A 47 -7.48 12.44 7.71
CA TYR A 47 -6.55 11.39 7.30
C TYR A 47 -5.14 11.70 7.82
N GLU A 48 -4.34 10.66 7.98
CA GLU A 48 -2.94 10.78 8.38
C GLU A 48 -2.05 9.82 7.57
N HIS A 49 -0.81 10.26 7.35
CA HIS A 49 0.24 9.37 6.88
C HIS A 49 0.67 8.47 8.03
N VAL A 50 0.63 7.16 7.80
CA VAL A 50 1.06 6.18 8.79
C VAL A 50 2.57 6.24 8.99
N LEU A 51 3.31 6.55 7.93
CA LEU A 51 4.78 6.56 7.92
C LEU A 51 5.34 7.96 7.70
N SER A 52 6.49 8.20 8.31
CA SER A 52 7.37 9.32 7.98
C SER A 52 8.38 8.94 6.89
N PRO A 53 8.94 9.94 6.17
CA PRO A 53 10.04 9.71 5.24
C PRO A 53 11.23 8.98 5.87
N GLU A 54 11.58 9.32 7.11
CA GLU A 54 12.70 8.69 7.82
C GLU A 54 12.47 7.20 8.05
N GLN A 55 11.26 6.81 8.48
CA GLN A 55 10.91 5.39 8.65
C GLN A 55 11.02 4.62 7.33
N ILE A 56 10.58 5.21 6.23
CA ILE A 56 10.70 4.61 4.89
C ILE A 56 12.19 4.45 4.53
N ARG A 57 13.02 5.49 4.69
CA ARG A 57 14.45 5.41 4.39
C ARG A 57 15.15 4.35 5.21
N ASN A 58 14.94 4.36 6.52
CA ASN A 58 15.54 3.40 7.45
C ASN A 58 15.14 1.96 7.12
N ARG A 59 13.92 1.75 6.61
CA ARG A 59 13.47 0.43 6.22
C ARG A 59 14.07 -0.02 4.88
N LEU A 60 14.02 0.83 3.86
CA LEU A 60 14.57 0.51 2.55
C LEU A 60 16.09 0.30 2.60
N ALA A 61 16.81 1.03 3.44
CA ALA A 61 18.26 0.86 3.64
C ALA A 61 18.67 -0.53 4.16
N GLN A 62 17.73 -1.34 4.67
CA GLN A 62 17.98 -2.72 5.09
C GLN A 62 17.88 -3.72 3.93
N LEU A 63 17.37 -3.30 2.78
CA LEU A 63 17.25 -4.14 1.59
C LEU A 63 18.54 -4.06 0.76
N PRO A 64 18.86 -5.12 0.01
CA PRO A 64 19.94 -5.09 -0.96
C PRO A 64 19.78 -3.95 -1.98
N GLU A 65 20.88 -3.27 -2.30
CA GLU A 65 20.93 -2.14 -3.24
C GLU A 65 20.24 -2.43 -4.58
N TRP A 66 20.41 -3.65 -5.11
CA TRP A 66 19.83 -4.02 -6.41
C TRP A 66 18.30 -3.93 -6.43
N MET A 67 17.63 -4.07 -5.28
CA MET A 67 16.18 -3.92 -5.17
C MET A 67 15.73 -2.47 -5.27
N LEU A 68 16.60 -1.54 -4.87
CA LEU A 68 16.30 -0.10 -4.84
C LEU A 68 16.75 0.61 -6.12
N ARG A 69 17.64 0.00 -6.90
CA ARG A 69 18.13 0.58 -8.17
C ARG A 69 17.03 1.06 -9.12
N PRO A 70 15.91 0.35 -9.32
CA PRO A 70 14.85 0.83 -10.21
C PRO A 70 13.88 1.81 -9.53
N LEU A 71 14.06 2.09 -8.24
CA LEU A 71 13.18 2.99 -7.48
C LEU A 71 13.67 4.43 -7.63
N GLU A 72 12.80 5.32 -8.11
CA GLU A 72 13.11 6.75 -8.25
C GLU A 72 12.41 7.58 -7.19
N VAL A 73 11.14 7.29 -6.89
CA VAL A 73 10.32 8.10 -5.98
C VAL A 73 9.48 7.22 -5.07
N VAL A 74 9.43 7.56 -3.79
CA VAL A 74 8.37 7.12 -2.87
C VAL A 74 7.53 8.32 -2.48
N GLN A 75 6.25 8.32 -2.84
CA GLN A 75 5.34 9.40 -2.53
C GLN A 75 4.39 9.01 -1.39
N LEU A 76 4.34 9.85 -0.36
CA LEU A 76 3.25 9.87 0.61
C LEU A 76 2.12 10.75 0.02
N SER A 77 1.17 10.13 -0.68
CA SER A 77 0.13 10.80 -1.47
C SER A 77 -1.02 11.37 -0.65
N GLY A 78 -1.67 12.44 -1.09
CA GLY A 78 -2.90 12.92 -0.46
C GLY A 78 -4.09 11.96 -0.62
N MET A 79 -5.06 12.00 0.31
CA MET A 79 -6.30 11.25 0.16
C MET A 79 -7.16 11.83 -0.98
N THR A 80 -7.39 11.03 -2.04
CA THR A 80 -8.23 11.45 -3.18
C THR A 80 -9.66 10.94 -3.08
N ARG A 81 -10.61 11.63 -3.74
CA ARG A 81 -12.03 11.21 -3.81
C ARG A 81 -12.21 9.78 -4.36
N LYS A 82 -11.34 9.36 -5.27
CA LYS A 82 -11.33 8.01 -5.87
C LYS A 82 -10.89 6.95 -4.85
N LYS A 83 -9.88 7.25 -4.02
CA LYS A 83 -9.36 6.33 -2.99
C LYS A 83 -10.30 6.19 -1.79
N LYS A 84 -11.10 7.22 -1.48
CA LYS A 84 -12.22 7.12 -0.53
C LYS A 84 -13.26 6.06 -0.92
N THR A 85 -13.42 5.81 -2.23
CA THR A 85 -14.38 4.81 -2.74
C THR A 85 -13.77 3.44 -3.03
N ASN A 86 -12.44 3.39 -3.19
CA ASN A 86 -11.65 2.20 -3.47
C ASN A 86 -10.40 2.19 -2.56
N PRO A 87 -10.52 1.69 -1.31
CA PRO A 87 -9.40 1.67 -0.38
C PRO A 87 -8.25 0.85 -0.95
N CYS A 88 -7.08 1.45 -0.96
CA CYS A 88 -5.86 0.95 -1.57
C CYS A 88 -4.74 1.72 -0.85
N TYR A 89 -3.95 1.02 -0.05
CA TYR A 89 -2.95 1.63 0.84
C TYR A 89 -1.64 1.93 0.12
N GLY A 90 -1.36 1.20 -0.96
CA GLY A 90 -0.18 1.34 -1.79
C GLY A 90 -0.53 1.24 -3.28
N MET A 91 0.30 1.80 -4.13
CA MET A 91 0.26 1.56 -5.57
C MET A 91 1.64 1.76 -6.16
N GLN A 92 2.10 0.81 -6.95
CA GLN A 92 3.25 0.97 -7.83
C GLN A 92 2.82 1.47 -9.22
N TRP A 93 3.52 2.47 -9.76
CA TRP A 93 3.38 2.90 -11.15
C TRP A 93 4.69 3.48 -11.68
N GLY A 94 5.19 2.92 -12.78
CA GLY A 94 6.53 3.26 -13.29
C GLY A 94 7.60 2.97 -12.23
N SER A 95 8.54 3.88 -12.03
CA SER A 95 9.59 3.76 -11.01
C SER A 95 9.18 4.37 -9.65
N THR A 96 7.87 4.60 -9.44
CA THR A 96 7.34 5.28 -8.26
C THR A 96 6.44 4.37 -7.42
N LEU A 97 6.61 4.45 -6.10
CA LEU A 97 5.72 3.84 -5.12
C LEU A 97 4.88 4.93 -4.45
N TYR A 98 3.57 4.77 -4.47
CA TYR A 98 2.62 5.67 -3.82
C TYR A 98 2.08 4.99 -2.57
N LEU A 99 2.18 5.65 -1.42
CA LEU A 99 1.59 5.22 -0.16
C LEU A 99 0.47 6.20 0.21
N TYR A 100 -0.71 5.65 0.48
CA TYR A 100 -1.91 6.43 0.76
C TYR A 100 -2.18 6.52 2.27
N PRO A 101 -2.69 7.67 2.75
CA PRO A 101 -3.03 7.85 4.14
C PRO A 101 -4.29 7.07 4.49
N ILE A 102 -4.52 6.92 5.79
CA ILE A 102 -5.69 6.24 6.35
C ILE A 102 -6.48 7.21 7.23
N GLU A 103 -7.74 6.89 7.52
CA GLU A 103 -8.53 7.66 8.49
C GLU A 103 -7.80 7.70 9.83
N ALA A 104 -7.68 8.90 10.42
CA ALA A 104 -6.91 9.11 11.66
C ALA A 104 -7.42 8.30 12.86
N GLY A 105 -8.67 7.82 12.81
CA GLY A 105 -9.21 6.89 13.80
C GLY A 105 -8.63 5.48 13.73
N ARG A 106 -7.94 5.11 12.63
CA ARG A 106 -7.34 3.78 12.39
C ARG A 106 -8.31 2.62 12.53
N VAL A 107 -9.57 2.91 12.27
CA VAL A 107 -10.67 1.95 12.23
C VAL A 107 -11.23 1.95 10.83
N GLU A 108 -11.30 0.78 10.24
CA GLU A 108 -11.83 0.59 8.90
C GLU A 108 -13.13 -0.19 8.94
N TYR A 109 -14.10 0.23 8.14
CA TYR A 109 -15.46 -0.28 8.19
C TYR A 109 -15.80 -1.03 6.91
N PHE A 110 -16.24 -2.28 7.06
CA PHE A 110 -16.57 -3.17 5.96
C PHE A 110 -18.01 -3.68 6.08
N THR A 111 -18.73 -3.65 4.96
CA THR A 111 -20.11 -4.17 4.87
C THR A 111 -20.16 -5.66 4.52
N ARG A 112 -19.01 -6.30 4.34
CA ARG A 112 -18.86 -7.73 4.08
C ARG A 112 -17.87 -8.33 5.08
N PRO A 113 -17.99 -9.63 5.38
CA PRO A 113 -16.93 -10.31 6.12
C PRO A 113 -15.59 -10.22 5.36
N PRO A 114 -14.47 -10.15 6.09
CA PRO A 114 -13.15 -10.29 5.50
C PRO A 114 -12.98 -11.70 4.92
N ARG A 115 -12.23 -11.79 3.82
CA ARG A 115 -11.80 -13.06 3.25
C ARG A 115 -10.78 -13.73 4.19
N PRO A 116 -10.62 -15.07 4.12
CA PRO A 116 -9.61 -15.75 4.93
C PRO A 116 -8.20 -15.17 4.77
N SER A 117 -7.79 -14.78 3.56
CA SER A 117 -6.49 -14.14 3.33
C SER A 117 -6.37 -12.77 4.02
N GLU A 118 -7.42 -11.93 3.95
CA GLU A 118 -7.46 -10.63 4.62
C GLU A 118 -7.38 -10.78 6.14
N LEU A 119 -8.08 -11.77 6.70
CA LEU A 119 -8.00 -12.10 8.13
C LEU A 119 -6.59 -12.53 8.54
N ILE A 120 -5.96 -13.41 7.77
CA ILE A 120 -4.62 -13.93 8.08
C ILE A 120 -3.60 -12.79 7.99
N GLU A 121 -3.58 -12.06 6.88
CA GLU A 121 -2.65 -10.97 6.64
C GLU A 121 -2.75 -9.89 7.73
N THR A 122 -3.94 -9.36 7.98
CA THR A 122 -4.13 -8.31 9.00
C THR A 122 -3.75 -8.81 10.40
N LYS A 123 -4.05 -10.06 10.73
CA LYS A 123 -3.67 -10.67 12.00
C LYS A 123 -2.15 -10.85 12.15
N MET A 124 -1.41 -11.14 11.07
CA MET A 124 0.04 -11.25 11.10
C MET A 124 0.71 -9.97 11.62
N TYR A 125 0.12 -8.81 11.34
CA TYR A 125 0.61 -7.49 11.77
C TYR A 125 -0.13 -6.93 13.00
N GLY A 126 -1.01 -7.71 13.63
CA GLY A 126 -1.69 -7.31 14.87
C GLY A 126 -2.98 -6.51 14.68
N GLY A 127 -3.55 -6.49 13.48
CA GLY A 127 -4.88 -5.97 13.21
C GLY A 127 -5.96 -6.79 13.94
N LYS A 128 -6.96 -6.10 14.49
CA LYS A 128 -8.05 -6.71 15.26
C LYS A 128 -9.37 -6.55 14.54
N TRP A 129 -10.04 -7.68 14.29
CA TRP A 129 -11.38 -7.68 13.71
C TRP A 129 -12.44 -7.72 14.80
N GLU A 130 -13.37 -6.77 14.74
CA GLU A 130 -14.59 -6.77 15.54
C GLU A 130 -15.82 -6.96 14.65
N VAL A 131 -16.72 -7.83 15.10
CA VAL A 131 -17.96 -8.14 14.38
C VAL A 131 -19.11 -7.44 15.07
N GLN A 132 -19.86 -6.65 14.32
CA GLN A 132 -21.12 -6.04 14.75
C GLN A 132 -22.24 -6.46 13.78
N PRO A 133 -23.53 -6.38 14.17
CA PRO A 133 -24.62 -6.72 13.27
C PRO A 133 -24.55 -5.94 11.95
N GLY A 134 -24.28 -6.65 10.85
CA GLY A 134 -24.17 -6.08 9.50
C GLY A 134 -22.90 -5.26 9.21
N LEU A 135 -21.93 -5.21 10.13
CA LEU A 135 -20.74 -4.37 10.02
C LEU A 135 -19.51 -5.06 10.60
N TRP A 136 -18.42 -5.02 9.85
CA TRP A 136 -17.13 -5.56 10.26
C TRP A 136 -16.15 -4.41 10.43
N LYS A 137 -15.43 -4.39 11.54
CA LYS A 137 -14.43 -3.36 11.83
C LYS A 137 -13.05 -3.97 11.89
N LEU A 138 -12.09 -3.35 11.24
CA LEU A 138 -10.67 -3.63 11.42
C LEU A 138 -10.05 -2.47 12.21
N ILE A 139 -9.47 -2.78 13.35
CA ILE A 139 -8.92 -1.81 14.29
C ILE A 139 -7.41 -2.01 14.37
N TRP A 140 -6.68 -0.92 14.21
CA TRP A 140 -5.23 -0.91 14.28
C TRP A 140 -4.71 -0.07 15.44
N SER A 141 -3.69 -0.58 16.13
CA SER A 141 -2.83 0.26 16.97
C SER A 141 -1.81 1.01 16.10
N SER A 142 -1.20 2.10 16.58
CA SER A 142 -0.14 2.82 15.84
C SER A 142 0.94 1.86 15.37
N ARG A 143 1.48 1.09 16.30
CA ARG A 143 2.58 0.16 16.05
C ARG A 143 2.21 -0.92 15.04
N ALA A 144 1.01 -1.50 15.15
CA ALA A 144 0.54 -2.52 14.23
C ALA A 144 0.37 -1.98 12.81
N LEU A 145 -0.14 -0.75 12.69
CA LEU A 145 -0.37 -0.10 11.41
C LEU A 145 0.95 0.32 10.74
N GLU A 146 1.87 0.88 11.51
CA GLU A 146 3.23 1.20 11.04
C GLU A 146 3.96 -0.04 10.55
N ASP A 147 3.89 -1.13 11.31
CA ASP A 147 4.46 -2.44 10.93
C ASP A 147 3.82 -2.97 9.63
N TYR A 148 2.49 -2.90 9.52
CA TYR A 148 1.77 -3.28 8.31
C TYR A 148 2.18 -2.44 7.09
N TYR A 149 2.29 -1.12 7.24
CA TYR A 149 2.68 -0.25 6.14
C TYR A 149 4.14 -0.45 5.71
N LEU A 150 5.08 -0.54 6.67
CA LEU A 150 6.50 -0.70 6.37
C LEU A 150 6.84 -2.07 5.81
N ASN A 151 6.23 -3.12 6.36
CA ASN A 151 6.67 -4.48 6.12
C ASN A 151 5.73 -5.28 5.24
N ASN A 152 4.49 -4.82 5.05
CA ASN A 152 3.61 -5.38 4.04
C ASN A 152 3.51 -4.45 2.83
N ILE A 153 2.86 -3.29 2.99
CA ILE A 153 2.46 -2.44 1.87
C ILE A 153 3.67 -1.94 1.07
N LEU A 154 4.63 -1.29 1.72
CA LEU A 154 5.81 -0.75 1.04
C LEU A 154 6.59 -1.84 0.29
N ILE A 155 6.79 -3.01 0.92
CA ILE A 155 7.55 -4.11 0.33
C ILE A 155 6.75 -4.78 -0.81
N HIS A 156 5.43 -4.88 -0.69
CA HIS A 156 4.54 -5.37 -1.75
C HIS A 156 4.65 -4.48 -3.00
N GLU A 157 4.54 -3.16 -2.85
CA GLU A 157 4.65 -2.24 -3.98
C GLU A 157 6.05 -2.27 -4.61
N LEU A 158 7.11 -2.41 -3.79
CA LEU A 158 8.46 -2.64 -4.31
C LEU A 158 8.56 -3.97 -5.08
N GLY A 159 7.87 -5.02 -4.62
CA GLY A 159 7.74 -6.28 -5.34
C GLY A 159 7.10 -6.08 -6.72
N HIS A 160 6.07 -5.24 -6.85
CA HIS A 160 5.50 -4.92 -8.16
C HIS A 160 6.48 -4.23 -9.11
N LEU A 161 7.37 -3.39 -8.58
CA LEU A 161 8.42 -2.70 -9.34
C LEU A 161 9.47 -3.69 -9.87
N LEU A 162 9.82 -4.70 -9.07
CA LEU A 162 10.84 -5.69 -9.39
C LEU A 162 10.33 -6.87 -10.24
N ASP A 163 9.02 -6.99 -10.45
CA ASP A 163 8.45 -8.05 -11.27
C ASP A 163 8.55 -7.72 -12.77
N ASP A 164 9.67 -8.10 -13.38
CA ASP A 164 9.96 -7.96 -14.80
C ASP A 164 9.49 -9.15 -15.66
N ARG A 165 9.08 -10.25 -15.02
CA ARG A 165 8.81 -11.54 -15.68
C ARG A 165 7.33 -11.82 -15.90
N ASN A 166 6.45 -11.32 -15.03
CA ASN A 166 5.02 -11.63 -15.10
C ASN A 166 4.26 -10.51 -15.82
N SER A 167 3.56 -10.87 -16.90
CA SER A 167 2.64 -9.96 -17.61
C SER A 167 1.19 -10.06 -17.13
N SER A 168 0.84 -11.18 -16.49
CA SER A 168 -0.49 -11.44 -15.96
C SER A 168 -0.68 -10.73 -14.62
N TYR A 169 -1.82 -10.03 -14.47
CA TYR A 169 -2.18 -9.38 -13.21
C TYR A 169 -2.15 -10.35 -12.02
N VAL A 170 -2.60 -11.59 -12.21
CA VAL A 170 -2.68 -12.57 -11.11
C VAL A 170 -1.30 -12.97 -10.61
N ASP A 171 -0.35 -13.16 -11.53
CA ASP A 171 0.99 -13.61 -11.18
C ASP A 171 1.83 -12.47 -10.60
N ARG A 172 1.60 -11.23 -11.06
CA ARG A 172 2.20 -10.03 -10.46
C ARG A 172 1.80 -9.82 -9.01
N GLU A 173 0.52 -10.01 -8.68
CA GLU A 173 0.03 -9.93 -7.29
C GLU A 173 0.64 -11.04 -6.44
N ARG A 174 0.69 -12.29 -6.93
CA ARG A 174 1.32 -13.40 -6.20
C ARG A 174 2.79 -13.17 -5.93
N TYR A 175 3.52 -12.60 -6.89
CA TYR A 175 4.92 -12.25 -6.69
C TYR A 175 5.07 -11.19 -5.60
N ALA A 176 4.30 -10.11 -5.66
CA ALA A 176 4.35 -9.04 -4.68
C ALA A 176 3.94 -9.52 -3.26
N GLU A 177 2.90 -10.36 -3.16
CA GLU A 177 2.49 -11.00 -1.90
C GLU A 177 3.63 -11.86 -1.32
N TRP A 178 4.26 -12.70 -2.15
CA TRP A 178 5.41 -13.51 -1.73
C TRP A 178 6.60 -12.63 -1.31
N PHE A 179 6.88 -11.57 -2.07
CA PHE A 179 7.99 -10.66 -1.83
C PHE A 179 7.82 -9.91 -0.50
N ALA A 180 6.61 -9.44 -0.20
CA ALA A 180 6.25 -8.84 1.09
C ALA A 180 6.43 -9.81 2.26
N ILE A 181 6.06 -11.09 2.09
CA ILE A 181 6.29 -12.11 3.11
C ILE A 181 7.80 -12.35 3.31
N GLU A 182 8.55 -12.52 2.22
CA GLU A 182 9.96 -12.93 2.27
C GLU A 182 10.88 -11.83 2.78
N TYR A 183 10.73 -10.61 2.28
CA TYR A 183 11.62 -9.50 2.60
C TYR A 183 11.04 -8.53 3.62
N GLY A 184 9.73 -8.61 3.88
CA GLY A 184 9.02 -7.76 4.84
C GLY A 184 8.70 -8.48 6.15
N TYR A 185 7.80 -9.45 6.09
CA TYR A 185 7.29 -10.13 7.30
C TYR A 185 8.35 -10.97 8.00
N LYS A 186 8.98 -11.94 7.31
CA LYS A 186 9.91 -12.89 7.94
C LYS A 186 11.09 -12.20 8.64
N PRO A 187 11.83 -11.28 7.99
CA PRO A 187 13.02 -10.68 8.61
C PRO A 187 12.67 -9.86 9.86
N THR A 188 11.52 -9.19 9.85
CA THR A 188 11.08 -8.40 11.01
C THR A 188 10.56 -9.25 12.16
N ARG A 189 10.05 -10.46 11.90
CA ARG A 189 9.72 -11.41 12.97
C ARG A 189 10.98 -12.03 13.58
N ASP A 190 11.98 -12.34 12.77
CA ASP A 190 13.23 -12.93 13.24
C ASP A 190 14.03 -11.96 14.13
N GLN A 191 14.01 -10.66 13.83
CA GLN A 191 14.63 -9.62 14.66
C GLN A 191 13.91 -9.36 16.00
N GLN A 192 12.67 -9.83 16.16
CA GLN A 192 11.88 -9.67 17.39
C GLN A 192 11.94 -10.90 18.31
N ARG A 193 12.64 -11.96 17.89
CA ARG A 193 12.89 -13.18 18.66
C ARG A 193 14.20 -13.07 19.43
#